data_AF-A0A6A3JEC6-F1
#
_entry.id   AF-A0A6A3JEC6-F1
#
_cell.length_a   1.000
_cell.length_b   1.000
_cell.length_c   1.000
_cell.angle_alpha   90.00
_cell.angle_beta   90.00
_cell.angle_gamma   90.00
#
_symmetry.space_group_name_H-M   'P 1'
#
loop_
_entity.id
_entity.type
_entity.pdbx_description
1 polymer ?
#
loop_
_entity_poly.entity_id
_entity_poly.type
_entity_poly.pdbx_seq_one_letter_code
_entity_poly.pdbx_strand_id
1 'polypeptide(L)'
;GPGDSPYRSPPTSPLRANPPPSPTPAPSASLATRGASVGAVAAGAVVAAPAAGATEPLTPLLTASDRQFHRLAELVVSGARAPPARVDPVLDRRLEHATTLEEVATAAVAPRRLPVAESEEMMSEEMMSLRQEVDRLQALAKDTEDKLHVEMGLRVKSDVFCVQT
;
A
#
# COMPACT_ATOMS: atom_id res chain seq x y z
N GLY A 1 13.41 -34.33 -64.79
CA GLY A 1 14.34 -34.91 -63.80
C GLY A 1 14.66 -33.85 -62.78
N PRO A 2 14.61 -34.16 -61.48
CA PRO A 2 14.68 -33.20 -60.38
C PRO A 2 16.14 -32.92 -59.94
N GLY A 3 16.35 -31.85 -59.16
CA GLY A 3 17.62 -31.50 -58.51
C GLY A 3 18.03 -30.06 -58.85
N ASP A 4 18.29 -29.12 -57.94
CA ASP A 4 18.53 -29.21 -56.51
C ASP A 4 18.08 -27.92 -55.82
N SER A 5 17.48 -28.09 -54.63
CA SER A 5 17.36 -27.05 -53.62
C SER A 5 18.68 -26.97 -52.84
N PRO A 6 19.20 -25.77 -52.61
CA PRO A 6 19.86 -25.55 -51.33
C PRO A 6 19.47 -24.17 -50.81
N TYR A 7 18.64 -24.09 -49.77
CA TYR A 7 19.03 -23.39 -48.55
C TYR A 7 18.05 -23.75 -47.43
N ARG A 8 18.70 -24.15 -46.34
CA ARG A 8 18.22 -24.96 -45.23
C ARG A 8 17.65 -24.03 -44.17
N SER A 9 16.36 -24.18 -43.84
CA SER A 9 15.77 -23.51 -42.68
C SER A 9 16.54 -23.85 -41.40
N PRO A 10 16.73 -22.90 -40.47
CA PRO A 10 17.31 -23.20 -39.17
C PRO A 10 16.32 -24.06 -38.36
N PRO A 11 16.79 -24.92 -37.43
CA PRO A 11 15.88 -25.60 -36.53
C PRO A 11 15.23 -24.56 -35.60
N THR A 12 13.91 -24.42 -35.69
CA THR A 12 13.11 -23.77 -34.64
C THR A 12 13.20 -24.62 -33.38
N SER A 13 14.04 -24.21 -32.43
CA SER A 13 13.96 -24.72 -31.07
C SER A 13 12.56 -24.40 -30.52
N PRO A 14 11.81 -25.37 -29.96
CA PRO A 14 10.61 -25.02 -29.23
C PRO A 14 11.05 -24.25 -27.98
N LEU A 15 10.68 -22.97 -27.92
CA LEU A 15 10.76 -22.19 -26.69
C LEU A 15 10.04 -22.97 -25.60
N ARG A 16 10.80 -23.37 -24.58
CA ARG A 16 10.31 -24.01 -23.37
C ARG A 16 9.30 -23.06 -22.72
N ALA A 17 8.02 -23.32 -22.91
CA ALA A 17 6.96 -22.56 -22.25
C ALA A 17 7.17 -22.67 -20.73
N ASN A 18 7.28 -21.54 -20.04
CA ASN A 18 7.29 -21.53 -18.58
C ASN A 18 5.95 -22.07 -18.08
N PRO A 19 5.93 -22.97 -17.08
CA PRO A 19 4.69 -23.40 -16.47
C PRO A 19 4.00 -22.21 -15.76
N PRO A 20 2.66 -22.17 -15.71
CA PRO A 20 1.94 -21.12 -15.02
C PRO A 20 2.25 -21.14 -13.50
N PRO A 21 2.22 -19.99 -12.82
CA PRO A 21 2.45 -19.92 -11.37
C PRO A 21 1.35 -20.67 -10.60
N SER A 22 1.77 -21.39 -9.55
CA SER A 22 0.89 -22.13 -8.65
C SER A 22 -0.13 -21.21 -7.96
N PRO A 23 -1.36 -21.68 -7.66
CA PRO A 23 -2.33 -20.88 -6.93
C PRO A 23 -1.90 -20.63 -5.48
N THR A 24 -2.00 -19.38 -5.04
CA THR A 24 -1.73 -18.93 -3.67
C THR A 24 -2.69 -19.60 -2.67
N PRO A 25 -2.21 -20.21 -1.57
CA PRO A 25 -3.11 -20.74 -0.53
C PRO A 25 -3.86 -19.61 0.19
N ALA A 26 -5.16 -19.78 0.39
CA ALA A 26 -6.00 -18.84 1.13
C ALA A 26 -5.63 -18.79 2.63
N PRO A 27 -5.74 -17.63 3.29
CA PRO A 27 -5.43 -17.51 4.71
C PRO A 27 -6.50 -18.22 5.56
N SER A 28 -6.07 -19.08 6.47
CA SER A 28 -6.95 -19.71 7.46
C SER A 28 -7.37 -18.68 8.51
N ALA A 29 -8.66 -18.34 8.56
CA ALA A 29 -9.25 -17.53 9.61
C ALA A 29 -9.39 -18.35 10.90
N SER A 30 -8.44 -18.21 11.83
CA SER A 30 -8.59 -18.72 13.19
C SER A 30 -9.24 -17.63 14.04
N LEU A 31 -10.57 -17.71 14.15
CA LEU A 31 -11.39 -16.81 14.96
C LEU A 31 -11.39 -17.35 16.40
N ALA A 32 -10.40 -16.94 17.20
CA ALA A 32 -10.34 -17.27 18.62
C ALA A 32 -11.16 -16.23 19.42
N THR A 33 -12.42 -16.57 19.69
CA THR A 33 -13.32 -15.83 20.58
C THR A 33 -12.79 -15.90 22.01
N ARG A 34 -12.10 -14.85 22.47
CA ARG A 34 -11.56 -14.80 23.83
C ARG A 34 -12.70 -14.51 24.82
N GLY A 35 -12.95 -15.46 25.72
CA GLY A 35 -14.02 -15.45 26.71
C GLY A 35 -13.98 -14.24 27.65
N ALA A 36 -15.16 -13.65 27.86
CA ALA A 36 -15.43 -12.70 28.92
C ALA A 36 -15.55 -13.48 30.25
N SER A 37 -14.67 -13.17 31.22
CA SER A 37 -14.86 -13.61 32.60
C SER A 37 -15.40 -12.44 33.40
N VAL A 38 -16.64 -12.57 33.87
CA VAL A 38 -17.29 -11.64 34.79
C VAL A 38 -16.92 -12.10 36.21
N GLY A 39 -15.93 -11.44 36.81
CA GLY A 39 -15.55 -11.69 38.20
C GLY A 39 -16.50 -10.94 39.15
N ALA A 40 -17.26 -11.68 39.94
CA ALA A 40 -18.21 -11.16 40.92
C ALA A 40 -17.48 -10.45 42.08
N VAL A 41 -18.02 -9.29 42.47
CA VAL A 41 -17.63 -8.57 43.69
C VAL A 41 -18.23 -9.28 44.91
N ALA A 42 -17.37 -9.76 45.81
CA ALA A 42 -17.77 -10.16 47.15
C ALA A 42 -17.01 -9.33 48.17
N ALA A 43 -17.74 -8.44 48.85
CA ALA A 43 -17.29 -7.73 50.04
C ALA A 43 -17.28 -8.69 51.25
N GLY A 44 -16.25 -8.59 52.09
CA GLY A 44 -16.20 -9.34 53.35
C GLY A 44 -14.82 -9.32 53.97
N ALA A 45 -14.47 -8.21 54.63
CA ALA A 45 -13.32 -8.16 55.53
C ALA A 45 -13.69 -8.87 56.85
N VAL A 46 -12.92 -9.89 57.23
CA VAL A 46 -12.86 -10.37 58.61
C VAL A 46 -11.40 -10.64 58.99
N VAL A 47 -10.99 -10.01 60.08
CA VAL A 47 -9.69 -10.06 60.74
C VAL A 47 -9.45 -11.43 61.37
N ALA A 48 -8.26 -12.00 61.18
CA ALA A 48 -7.66 -12.95 62.11
C ALA A 48 -6.12 -12.92 62.01
N ALA A 49 -5.45 -12.67 63.14
CA ALA A 49 -4.01 -12.86 63.31
C ALA A 49 -3.68 -14.33 63.53
N PRO A 50 -2.45 -14.79 63.17
CA PRO A 50 -1.66 -15.49 64.17
C PRO A 50 -0.14 -15.24 64.10
N ALA A 51 0.55 -15.87 65.06
CA ALA A 51 1.84 -15.56 65.63
C ALA A 51 3.10 -16.04 64.87
N ALA A 52 4.20 -15.35 65.19
CA ALA A 52 5.62 -15.71 65.21
C ALA A 52 6.14 -16.98 64.50
N GLY A 53 7.12 -16.75 63.60
CA GLY A 53 8.40 -17.48 63.61
C GLY A 53 8.60 -18.56 62.56
N ALA A 54 8.96 -18.19 61.33
CA ALA A 54 9.79 -19.00 60.43
C ALA A 54 10.43 -18.10 59.37
N THR A 55 11.75 -18.21 59.19
CA THR A 55 12.52 -17.51 58.16
C THR A 55 12.18 -18.10 56.79
N GLU A 56 11.13 -17.57 56.15
CA GLU A 56 10.84 -17.82 54.74
C GLU A 56 11.88 -17.09 53.87
N PRO A 57 12.40 -17.70 52.79
CA PRO A 57 13.16 -16.96 51.80
C PRO A 57 12.23 -15.87 51.26
N LEU A 58 12.66 -14.60 51.38
CA LEU A 58 11.92 -13.43 50.92
C LEU A 58 11.71 -13.52 49.40
N THR A 59 10.71 -14.30 49.00
CA THR A 59 10.13 -14.23 47.68
C THR A 59 9.20 -13.04 47.79
N PRO A 60 9.54 -11.88 47.22
CA PRO A 60 8.67 -10.72 47.33
C PRO A 60 7.35 -11.13 46.69
N LEU A 61 6.29 -11.15 47.51
CA LEU A 61 4.93 -11.40 47.06
C LEU A 61 4.51 -10.18 46.24
N LEU A 62 5.00 -10.10 45.00
CA LEU A 62 4.72 -9.01 44.09
C LEU A 62 3.22 -9.01 43.84
N THR A 63 2.59 -7.93 44.29
CA THR A 63 1.17 -7.67 44.05
C THR A 63 0.91 -7.64 42.54
N ALA A 64 -0.35 -7.76 42.12
CA ALA A 64 -0.70 -7.64 40.70
C ALA A 64 -0.19 -6.32 40.10
N SER A 65 -0.14 -5.25 40.91
CA SER A 65 0.40 -3.94 40.56
C SER A 65 1.92 -3.97 40.36
N ASP A 66 2.67 -4.63 41.24
CA ASP A 66 4.13 -4.75 41.10
C ASP A 66 4.53 -5.47 39.81
N ARG A 67 3.76 -6.50 39.41
CA ARG A 67 3.98 -7.18 38.13
C ARG A 67 3.71 -6.27 36.93
N GLN A 68 2.74 -5.36 37.03
CA GLN A 68 2.46 -4.37 35.99
C GLN A 68 3.60 -3.34 35.89
N PHE A 69 4.08 -2.83 37.02
CA PHE A 69 5.21 -1.91 37.06
C PHE A 69 6.50 -2.55 36.55
N HIS A 70 6.76 -3.82 36.89
CA HIS A 70 7.90 -4.55 36.36
C HIS A 70 7.86 -4.67 34.82
N ARG A 71 6.69 -5.00 34.26
CA ARG A 71 6.49 -5.04 32.80
C ARG A 71 6.67 -3.66 32.14
N LEU A 72 6.18 -2.61 32.79
CA LEU A 72 6.41 -1.23 32.31
C LEU A 72 7.89 -0.86 32.36
N ALA A 73 8.59 -1.22 33.44
CA ALA A 73 10.03 -0.99 33.56
C ALA A 73 10.83 -1.74 32.50
N GLU A 74 10.52 -3.01 32.25
CA GLU A 74 11.12 -3.80 31.17
C GLU A 74 10.90 -3.14 29.80
N LEU A 75 9.68 -2.66 29.53
CA LEU A 75 9.37 -1.96 28.28
C LEU A 75 10.19 -0.67 28.13
N VAL A 76 10.27 0.14 29.18
CA VAL A 76 11.05 1.39 29.17
C VAL A 76 12.53 1.12 28.97
N VAL A 77 13.10 0.16 29.70
CA VAL A 77 14.52 -0.23 29.58
C VAL A 77 14.81 -0.78 28.18
N SER A 78 13.91 -1.62 27.65
CA SER A 78 14.06 -2.19 26.31
C SER A 78 13.98 -1.11 25.22
N GLY A 79 13.01 -0.19 25.31
CA GLY A 79 12.85 0.92 24.37
C GLY A 79 14.01 1.91 24.42
N ALA A 80 14.59 2.17 25.59
CA ALA A 80 15.77 3.02 25.73
C ALA A 80 17.03 2.36 25.17
N ARG A 81 17.19 1.04 25.36
CA ARG A 81 18.35 0.29 24.86
C ARG A 81 18.30 0.03 23.36
N ALA A 82 17.11 -0.08 22.79
CA ALA A 82 16.88 -0.31 21.36
C ALA A 82 15.69 0.52 20.85
N PRO A 83 15.92 1.80 20.53
CA PRO A 83 14.86 2.66 20.00
C PRO A 83 14.26 2.08 18.70
N PRO A 84 12.93 2.12 18.53
CA PRO A 84 12.29 1.71 17.27
C PRO A 84 12.83 2.53 16.09
N ALA A 85 12.98 1.88 14.94
CA ALA A 85 13.36 2.57 13.71
C ALA A 85 12.28 3.60 13.32
N ARG A 86 12.72 4.80 12.98
CA ARG A 86 11.90 5.91 12.47
C ARG A 86 11.49 5.61 11.03
N VAL A 87 10.19 5.39 10.80
CA VAL A 87 9.65 4.97 9.48
C VAL A 87 9.29 6.16 8.60
N ASP A 88 8.89 7.29 9.19
CA ASP A 88 8.53 8.52 8.48
C ASP A 88 9.13 9.75 9.19
N PRO A 89 10.26 10.29 8.69
CA PRO A 89 10.93 11.44 9.30
C PRO A 89 10.05 12.70 9.42
N VAL A 90 9.08 12.87 8.51
CA VAL A 90 8.19 14.04 8.51
C VAL A 90 7.13 13.90 9.58
N LEU A 91 6.53 12.71 9.71
CA LEU A 91 5.61 12.41 10.80
C LEU A 91 6.33 12.47 12.14
N ASP A 92 7.55 11.93 12.23
CA ASP A 92 8.36 11.92 13.44
C ASP A 92 8.66 13.32 13.97
N ARG A 93 9.03 14.26 13.09
CA ARG A 93 9.28 15.66 13.45
C ARG A 93 7.99 16.37 13.92
N ARG A 94 6.84 16.00 13.35
CA ARG A 94 5.54 16.54 13.76
C ARG A 94 5.10 16.01 15.12
N LEU A 95 5.48 14.77 15.45
CA LEU A 95 5.20 14.13 16.74
C LEU A 95 6.20 14.51 17.82
N GLU A 96 7.37 15.05 17.49
CA GLU A 96 8.46 15.39 18.43
C GLU A 96 8.02 16.33 19.57
N HIS A 97 7.03 17.19 19.33
CA HIS A 97 6.52 18.14 20.32
C HIS A 97 5.10 17.82 20.81
N ALA A 98 4.51 16.72 20.36
CA ALA A 98 3.16 16.33 20.78
C ALA A 98 3.18 15.79 22.21
N THR A 99 2.45 16.44 23.11
CA THR A 99 2.30 16.07 24.52
C THR A 99 0.88 15.63 24.85
N THR A 100 -0.10 15.94 23.99
CA THR A 100 -1.50 15.56 24.16
C THR A 100 -2.00 14.65 23.04
N LEU A 101 -3.07 13.90 23.32
CA LEU A 101 -3.68 13.01 22.33
C LEU A 101 -4.25 13.79 21.12
N GLU A 102 -4.74 15.01 21.35
CA GLU A 102 -5.24 15.90 20.29
C GLU A 102 -4.11 16.37 19.36
N GLU A 103 -2.95 16.73 19.92
CA GLU A 103 -1.76 17.07 19.14
C GLU A 103 -1.27 15.88 18.32
N VAL A 104 -1.27 14.67 18.91
CA VAL A 104 -0.93 13.43 18.18
C VAL A 104 -1.92 13.17 17.04
N ALA A 105 -3.22 13.31 17.27
CA ALA A 105 -4.24 13.12 16.24
C ALA A 105 -4.07 14.15 15.10
N THR A 106 -3.81 15.41 15.45
CA THR A 106 -3.57 16.48 14.48
C THR A 106 -2.27 16.23 13.69
N ALA A 107 -1.21 15.79 14.36
CA ALA A 107 0.07 15.42 13.76
C ALA A 107 0.02 14.10 12.97
N ALA A 108 -0.97 13.23 13.16
CA ALA A 108 -1.16 12.05 12.34
C ALA A 108 -1.92 12.36 11.04
N VAL A 109 -2.91 13.26 11.11
CA VAL A 109 -3.83 13.53 9.98
C VAL A 109 -3.37 14.69 9.10
N ALA A 110 -2.54 15.63 9.59
CA ALA A 110 -2.17 16.77 8.75
C ALA A 110 -1.45 16.31 7.45
N PRO A 111 -1.82 16.90 6.30
CA PRO A 111 -1.28 16.51 5.00
C PRO A 111 0.25 16.62 4.93
N ARG A 112 0.87 15.69 4.20
CA ARG A 112 2.28 15.82 3.82
C ARG A 112 2.43 17.04 2.92
N ARG A 113 3.03 18.11 3.44
CA ARG A 113 3.39 19.28 2.62
C ARG A 113 4.66 18.92 1.86
N LEU A 114 4.48 18.33 0.68
CA LEU A 114 5.56 18.29 -0.30
C LEU A 114 5.97 19.74 -0.61
N PRO A 115 7.27 20.02 -0.81
CA PRO A 115 7.71 21.34 -1.25
C PRO A 115 6.88 21.76 -2.46
N VAL A 116 6.26 22.94 -2.39
CA VAL A 116 5.36 23.43 -3.45
C VAL A 116 6.04 23.38 -4.82
N ALA A 117 7.36 23.62 -4.86
CA ALA A 117 8.19 23.50 -6.06
C ALA A 117 8.14 22.11 -6.72
N GLU A 118 8.26 21.02 -5.96
CA GLU A 118 8.22 19.66 -6.53
C GLU A 118 6.83 19.32 -7.09
N SER A 119 5.77 19.79 -6.43
CA SER A 119 4.41 19.60 -6.90
C SER A 119 4.07 20.44 -8.13
N GLU A 120 4.60 21.67 -8.21
CA GLU A 120 4.42 22.56 -9.35
C GLU A 120 5.15 22.05 -10.59
N GLU A 121 6.34 21.48 -10.41
CA GLU A 121 7.12 20.84 -11.48
C GLU A 121 6.38 19.63 -12.05
N MET A 122 5.91 18.71 -11.21
CA MET A 122 5.12 17.54 -11.66
C MET A 122 3.83 17.95 -12.39
N MET A 123 3.11 18.94 -11.86
CA MET A 123 1.90 19.46 -12.50
C MET A 123 2.21 20.14 -13.83
N SER A 124 3.35 20.83 -13.92
CA SER A 124 3.83 21.45 -15.17
C SER A 124 4.15 20.40 -16.23
N GLU A 125 4.83 19.31 -15.87
CA GLU A 125 5.12 18.19 -16.77
C GLU A 125 3.83 17.52 -17.29
N GLU A 126 2.87 17.26 -16.40
CA GLU A 126 1.58 16.67 -16.77
C GLU A 126 0.80 17.59 -17.73
N MET A 127 0.82 18.90 -17.47
CA MET A 127 0.19 19.89 -18.35
C MET A 127 0.87 19.99 -19.72
N MET A 128 2.19 19.84 -19.80
CA MET A 128 2.90 19.77 -21.08
C MET A 128 2.54 18.51 -21.86
N SER A 129 2.48 17.36 -21.19
CA SER A 129 2.07 16.09 -21.79
C SER A 129 0.64 16.17 -22.35
N LEU A 130 -0.29 16.73 -21.58
CA LEU A 130 -1.67 16.88 -22.02
C LEU A 130 -1.78 17.80 -23.24
N ARG A 131 -1.01 18.89 -23.29
CA ARG A 131 -0.95 19.78 -24.46
C ARG A 131 -0.44 19.05 -25.70
N GLN A 132 0.65 18.29 -25.58
CA GLN A 132 1.18 17.49 -26.69
C GLN A 132 0.16 16.48 -27.21
N GLU A 133 -0.59 15.84 -26.31
CA GLU A 133 -1.62 14.88 -26.69
C GLU A 133 -2.81 15.55 -27.39
N VAL A 134 -3.22 16.73 -26.94
CA VAL A 134 -4.24 17.54 -27.63
C VAL A 134 -3.78 17.90 -29.03
N ASP A 135 -2.54 18.37 -29.20
CA ASP A 135 -1.98 18.72 -30.51
C ASP A 135 -1.95 17.49 -31.45
N ARG A 136 -1.54 16.33 -30.91
CA ARG A 136 -1.52 15.06 -31.65
C ARG A 136 -2.92 14.64 -32.10
N LEU A 137 -3.90 14.72 -31.20
CA LEU A 137 -5.29 14.37 -31.48
C LEU A 137 -5.93 15.34 -32.49
N GLN A 138 -5.63 16.63 -32.40
CA GLN A 138 -6.09 17.62 -33.38
C GLN A 138 -5.52 17.36 -34.77
N ALA A 139 -4.22 17.04 -34.87
CA ALA A 139 -3.60 16.69 -36.14
C ALA A 139 -4.23 15.43 -36.74
N LEU A 140 -4.48 14.40 -35.92
CA LEU A 140 -5.16 13.18 -36.35
C LEU A 140 -6.59 13.45 -36.83
N ALA A 141 -7.36 14.24 -36.08
CA ALA A 141 -8.72 14.59 -36.44
C ALA A 141 -8.77 15.30 -37.80
N LYS A 142 -7.86 16.26 -38.02
CA LYS A 142 -7.75 16.98 -39.28
C LYS A 142 -7.39 16.06 -40.46
N ASP A 143 -6.40 15.18 -40.31
CA ASP A 143 -6.06 14.20 -41.36
C ASP A 143 -7.27 13.31 -41.71
N THR A 144 -8.02 12.87 -40.70
CA THR A 144 -9.20 12.05 -40.94
C THR A 144 -10.32 12.83 -41.64
N GLU A 145 -10.53 14.10 -41.30
CA GLU A 145 -11.49 14.98 -41.95
C GLU A 145 -11.12 15.20 -43.42
N ASP A 146 -9.85 15.52 -43.71
CA ASP A 146 -9.35 15.74 -45.07
C ASP A 146 -9.54 14.48 -45.93
N LYS A 147 -9.24 13.30 -45.39
CA LYS A 147 -9.44 12.01 -46.08
C LYS A 147 -10.92 11.73 -46.35
N LEU A 148 -11.81 11.99 -45.39
CA LEU A 148 -13.25 11.84 -45.58
C LEU A 148 -13.77 12.80 -46.66
N HIS A 149 -13.28 14.03 -46.70
CA HIS A 149 -13.66 15.00 -47.72
C HIS A 149 -13.27 14.52 -49.12
N VAL A 150 -12.05 14.00 -49.29
CA VAL A 150 -11.61 13.39 -50.56
C VAL A 150 -12.50 12.22 -50.95
N GLU A 151 -12.75 11.30 -50.01
CA GLU A 151 -13.54 10.09 -50.27
C GLU A 151 -15.00 10.40 -50.63
N MET A 152 -15.60 11.38 -49.96
CA MET A 152 -16.94 11.88 -50.29
C MET A 152 -16.98 12.49 -51.69
N GLY A 153 -15.95 13.25 -52.09
CA GLY A 153 -15.82 13.77 -53.45
C GLY A 153 -15.73 12.66 -54.50
N LEU A 154 -15.01 11.57 -54.21
CA LEU A 154 -14.94 10.40 -55.09
C LEU A 154 -16.29 9.68 -55.20
N ARG A 155 -17.02 9.51 -54.08
CA ARG A 155 -18.37 8.91 -54.08
C ARG A 155 -19.34 9.69 -54.96
N VAL A 156 -19.40 11.02 -54.81
CA VAL A 156 -20.28 11.88 -55.63
C VAL A 156 -19.95 11.75 -57.11
N LYS A 157 -18.66 11.73 -57.48
CA LYS A 157 -18.25 11.55 -58.89
C LYS A 157 -18.70 10.18 -59.39
N SER A 158 -18.49 9.13 -58.62
CA SER A 158 -18.93 7.77 -58.97
C SER A 158 -20.44 7.70 -59.20
N ASP A 159 -21.24 8.31 -58.33
CA ASP A 159 -22.70 8.28 -58.45
C ASP A 159 -23.18 8.95 -59.74
N VAL A 160 -22.58 10.07 -60.12
CA VAL A 160 -22.87 10.74 -61.40
C VAL A 160 -22.55 9.83 -62.59
N PHE A 161 -21.42 9.13 -62.56
CA PHE A 161 -21.05 8.18 -63.62
C PHE A 161 -22.03 7.00 -63.71
N CYS A 162 -22.55 6.50 -62.58
CA CYS A 162 -23.48 5.37 -62.55
C CYS A 162 -24.91 5.69 -63.02
N VAL A 163 -25.33 6.97 -62.99
CA VAL A 163 -26.70 7.38 -63.36
C VAL A 163 -26.81 7.75 -64.85
N GLN A 164 -25.68 7.93 -65.56
CA GLN A 164 -25.63 8.33 -66.98
C GLN A 164 -25.43 7.17 -67.98
N THR A 165 -25.52 5.91 -67.54
CA THR A 165 -25.38 4.72 -68.39
C THR A 165 -26.72 4.09 -68.75
#